data_AF-A0AAE2BK81-F1
#
_entry.id   AF-A0AAE2BK81-F1
#
_cell.length_a   1.000
_cell.length_b   1.000
_cell.length_c   1.000
_cell.angle_alpha   90.00
_cell.angle_beta   90.00
_cell.angle_gamma   90.00
#
_symmetry.space_group_name_H-M   'P 1'
#
loop_
_entity.id
_entity.type
_entity.pdbx_description
1 polymer ?
#
loop_
_entity_poly.entity_id
_entity_poly.type
_entity_poly.pdbx_seq_one_letter_code
_entity_poly.pdbx_strand_id
1 'polypeptide(L)'
;MFPAWTNMGCLRYTQRHAKILRPDQHRYIRRFQAAHHWLEPHPDDDEETRWLFQGLPASCGKFRLGDSETIDAHEIFSHIVSWKKRISLRNMYEVYPRKGETWAVFKNWDIGWYRNPESHKAYEFELVEILTDYCCGVGVHVGFLGKIEGFSSIFSRKNSQGMDWGVVLVKERLRFSHRVPSFQMTSNEGLHGIKSFFELDPASL
;
A
#
# COMPACT_ATOMS: atom_id res chain seq x y z
N MET A 1 -4.97 -28.05 -2.89
CA MET A 1 -5.21 -27.96 -1.44
C MET A 1 -4.23 -26.92 -0.92
N PHE A 2 -4.67 -25.67 -0.76
CA PHE A 2 -3.82 -24.59 -0.26
C PHE A 2 -3.67 -24.75 1.25
N PRO A 3 -2.47 -24.65 1.82
CA PRO A 3 -2.30 -24.75 3.27
C PRO A 3 -3.04 -23.60 3.95
N ALA A 4 -3.78 -23.93 5.02
CA ALA A 4 -4.40 -22.96 5.90
C ALA A 4 -3.30 -22.08 6.52
N TRP A 5 -3.40 -20.77 6.32
CA TRP A 5 -2.53 -19.77 6.93
C TRP A 5 -2.82 -19.74 8.43
N THR A 6 -2.21 -20.66 9.18
CA THR A 6 -2.29 -20.69 10.63
C THR A 6 -0.89 -20.51 11.20
N ASN A 7 -0.76 -19.51 12.07
CA ASN A 7 0.38 -19.21 12.91
C ASN A 7 1.73 -18.94 12.21
N MET A 8 1.95 -17.68 11.85
CA MET A 8 3.28 -17.08 12.00
C MET A 8 3.18 -15.94 13.01
N GLY A 9 3.55 -16.24 14.25
CA GLY A 9 3.88 -15.25 15.25
C GLY A 9 5.13 -14.49 14.81
N CYS A 10 4.94 -13.43 14.03
CA CYS A 10 5.88 -12.32 13.91
C CYS A 10 5.12 -11.10 13.35
N LEU A 11 4.33 -10.48 14.23
CA LEU A 11 3.70 -9.18 14.00
C LEU A 11 4.79 -8.09 13.93
N ARG A 12 5.36 -7.89 12.75
CA ARG A 12 6.00 -6.62 12.35
C ARG A 12 5.69 -6.36 10.87
N TYR A 13 4.66 -5.54 10.65
CA TYR A 13 4.33 -4.87 9.39
C TYR A 13 4.00 -5.76 8.18
N THR A 14 3.04 -6.67 8.30
CA THR A 14 2.36 -7.17 7.08
C THR A 14 1.34 -6.11 6.64
N GLN A 15 1.62 -5.41 5.55
CA GLN A 15 0.69 -4.48 4.91
C GLN A 15 -0.50 -5.29 4.38
N ARG A 16 -1.55 -5.37 5.21
CA ARG A 16 -2.77 -6.15 4.93
C ARG A 16 -3.96 -5.21 4.87
N HIS A 17 -4.89 -5.53 3.99
CA HIS A 17 -6.17 -4.86 3.92
C HIS A 17 -7.21 -5.68 4.68
N ALA A 18 -8.16 -5.00 5.32
CA ALA A 18 -9.28 -5.64 6.00
C ALA A 18 -10.60 -4.96 5.62
N LYS A 19 -11.64 -5.77 5.45
CA LYS A 19 -13.01 -5.27 5.35
C LYS A 19 -13.60 -5.25 6.76
N ILE A 20 -13.72 -4.05 7.33
CA ILE A 20 -14.39 -3.85 8.61
C ILE A 20 -15.90 -4.07 8.43
N LEU A 21 -16.46 -4.97 9.21
CA LEU A 21 -17.90 -5.15 9.39
C LEU A 21 -18.36 -4.13 10.43
N ARG A 22 -19.58 -3.60 10.29
CA ARG A 22 -20.08 -2.57 11.21
C ARG A 22 -19.85 -3.00 12.67
N PRO A 23 -19.26 -2.15 13.53
CA PRO A 23 -19.11 -2.47 14.94
C PRO A 23 -20.48 -2.76 15.53
N ASP A 24 -20.59 -3.80 16.34
CA ASP A 24 -21.82 -4.09 17.05
C ASP A 24 -22.06 -2.94 18.05
N GLN A 25 -23.08 -2.11 17.80
CA GLN A 25 -23.41 -0.95 18.64
C GLN A 25 -24.12 -1.40 19.92
N HIS A 26 -23.48 -2.26 20.71
CA HIS A 26 -23.95 -2.56 22.04
C HIS A 26 -23.60 -1.37 22.94
N ARG A 27 -24.63 -0.56 23.23
CA ARG A 27 -24.67 0.74 23.93
C ARG A 27 -24.05 0.76 25.34
N TYR A 28 -23.44 -0.34 25.78
CA TYR A 28 -22.89 -0.55 27.13
C TYR A 28 -21.41 -0.99 27.16
N ILE A 29 -20.75 -1.20 26.01
CA ILE A 29 -19.35 -1.67 25.97
C ILE A 29 -18.39 -0.47 25.90
N ARG A 30 -17.56 -0.27 26.94
CA ARG A 30 -16.53 0.79 27.02
C ARG A 30 -15.23 0.47 26.26
N ARG A 31 -15.20 -0.62 25.48
CA ARG A 31 -14.01 -1.09 24.75
C ARG A 31 -14.32 -1.18 23.27
N PHE A 32 -13.37 -0.74 22.45
CA PHE A 32 -13.44 -0.90 21.00
C PHE A 32 -13.50 -2.39 20.67
N GLN A 33 -14.45 -2.78 19.82
CA GLN A 33 -14.50 -4.10 19.21
C GLN A 33 -15.02 -3.94 17.78
N ALA A 34 -14.29 -4.49 16.82
CA ALA A 34 -14.68 -4.48 15.43
C ALA A 34 -14.51 -5.89 14.84
N ALA A 35 -15.57 -6.40 14.23
CA ALA A 35 -15.47 -7.59 13.40
C ALA A 35 -14.91 -7.17 12.04
N HIS A 36 -14.01 -7.97 11.48
CA HIS A 36 -13.47 -7.73 10.14
C HIS A 36 -13.28 -9.05 9.39
N HIS A 37 -13.06 -8.92 8.09
CA HIS A 37 -12.47 -9.96 7.28
C HIS A 37 -11.13 -9.50 6.75
N TRP A 38 -10.12 -10.36 6.82
CA TRP A 38 -8.88 -10.14 6.08
C TRP A 38 -9.14 -10.18 4.58
N LEU A 39 -8.42 -9.36 3.82
CA LEU A 39 -8.39 -9.41 2.38
C LEU A 39 -7.13 -10.16 1.95
N GLU A 40 -7.33 -11.36 1.42
CA GLU A 40 -6.25 -12.22 0.94
C GLU A 40 -5.91 -11.87 -0.50
N PRO A 41 -4.63 -11.62 -0.84
CA PRO A 41 -4.23 -11.37 -2.21
C PRO A 41 -4.64 -12.52 -3.14
N HIS A 42 -5.12 -12.18 -4.33
CA HIS A 42 -5.46 -13.12 -5.38
C HIS A 42 -4.48 -12.94 -6.55
N PRO A 43 -3.58 -13.90 -6.79
CA PRO A 43 -2.60 -13.78 -7.87
C PRO A 43 -3.29 -13.84 -9.24
N ASP A 44 -2.67 -13.20 -10.22
CA ASP A 44 -3.08 -13.21 -11.63
C ASP A 44 -2.29 -14.22 -12.47
N ASP A 45 -1.10 -14.63 -12.01
CA ASP A 45 -0.22 -15.58 -12.69
C ASP A 45 0.63 -16.44 -11.73
N ASP A 46 1.47 -17.31 -12.31
CA ASP A 46 2.33 -18.24 -11.58
C ASP A 46 3.50 -17.56 -10.86
N GLU A 47 3.95 -16.39 -11.31
CA GLU A 47 5.02 -15.65 -10.65
C GLU A 47 4.51 -15.00 -9.38
N GLU A 48 3.34 -14.36 -9.45
CA GLU A 48 2.66 -13.82 -8.28
C GLU A 48 2.25 -14.91 -7.30
N THR A 49 1.84 -16.08 -7.79
CA THR A 49 1.56 -17.24 -6.93
C THR A 49 2.80 -17.63 -6.13
N ARG A 50 3.98 -17.67 -6.77
CA ARG A 50 5.26 -17.96 -6.10
C ARG A 50 5.67 -16.85 -5.14
N TRP A 51 5.46 -15.59 -5.52
CA TRP A 51 5.67 -14.43 -4.65
C TRP A 51 4.87 -14.54 -3.34
N LEU A 52 3.57 -14.77 -3.45
CA LEU A 52 2.68 -14.92 -2.30
C LEU A 52 3.00 -16.17 -1.47
N PHE A 53 3.36 -17.29 -2.12
CA PHE A 53 3.74 -18.51 -1.42
C PHE A 53 4.96 -18.33 -0.52
N GLN A 54 5.88 -17.45 -0.89
CA GLN A 54 7.06 -17.09 -0.09
C GLN A 54 6.77 -16.05 1.00
N GLY A 55 5.51 -15.65 1.17
CA GLY A 55 5.09 -14.69 2.20
C GLY A 55 5.48 -13.24 1.89
N LEU A 56 5.82 -12.93 0.63
CA LEU A 56 6.14 -11.56 0.22
C LEU A 56 4.85 -10.71 0.14
N PRO A 57 4.94 -9.40 0.44
CA PRO A 57 3.77 -8.52 0.59
C PRO A 57 3.08 -8.23 -0.74
N ALA A 58 1.76 -8.00 -0.69
CA ALA A 58 0.96 -7.58 -1.84
C ALA A 58 -0.15 -6.63 -1.40
N SER A 59 0.01 -5.34 -1.71
CA SER A 59 -0.93 -4.29 -1.32
C SER A 59 -1.70 -3.68 -2.48
N CYS A 60 -1.34 -4.04 -3.71
CA CYS A 60 -1.95 -3.59 -4.96
C CYS A 60 -2.38 -4.81 -5.78
N GLY A 61 -3.61 -4.80 -6.30
CA GLY A 61 -4.15 -5.86 -7.12
C GLY A 61 -5.53 -6.34 -6.67
N LYS A 62 -5.78 -7.63 -6.91
CA LYS A 62 -7.05 -8.30 -6.60
C LYS A 62 -6.97 -8.97 -5.25
N PHE A 63 -8.05 -8.91 -4.51
CA PHE A 63 -8.17 -9.48 -3.17
C PHE A 63 -9.49 -10.21 -3.01
N ARG A 64 -9.45 -11.38 -2.39
CA ARG A 64 -10.63 -12.14 -1.99
C ARG A 64 -10.89 -11.97 -0.50
N LEU A 65 -12.15 -12.10 -0.10
CA LEU A 65 -12.50 -12.15 1.32
C LEU A 65 -11.88 -13.42 1.94
N GLY A 66 -11.08 -13.23 2.98
CA GLY A 66 -10.50 -14.27 3.81
C GLY A 66 -11.32 -14.51 5.08
N ASP A 67 -10.61 -14.99 6.09
CA ASP A 67 -11.19 -15.37 7.38
C ASP A 67 -11.72 -14.13 8.13
N SER A 68 -12.73 -14.38 8.95
CA SER A 68 -13.31 -13.35 9.82
C SER A 68 -12.69 -13.42 11.20
N GLU A 69 -12.37 -12.26 11.75
CA GLU A 69 -11.83 -12.12 13.09
C GLU A 69 -12.51 -10.94 13.79
N THR A 70 -12.33 -10.87 15.12
CA THR A 70 -12.73 -9.70 15.90
C THR A 70 -11.49 -9.13 16.57
N ILE A 71 -11.29 -7.82 16.42
CA ILE A 71 -10.18 -7.09 17.02
C ILE A 71 -10.71 -6.13 18.08
N ASP A 72 -9.98 -5.99 19.17
CA ASP A 72 -10.26 -5.06 20.28
C ASP A 72 -9.28 -3.88 20.37
N ALA A 73 -8.20 -3.91 19.58
CA ALA A 73 -7.26 -2.82 19.40
C ALA A 73 -7.61 -1.99 18.15
N HIS A 74 -7.69 -0.67 18.31
CA HIS A 74 -7.98 0.24 17.19
C HIS A 74 -6.70 0.67 16.47
N GLU A 75 -5.57 0.57 17.14
CA GLU A 75 -4.23 0.97 16.71
C GLU A 75 -3.69 0.13 15.54
N ILE A 76 -4.33 -1.00 15.24
CA ILE A 76 -3.97 -1.86 14.12
C ILE A 76 -4.44 -1.31 12.76
N PHE A 77 -5.35 -0.34 12.77
CA PHE A 77 -5.86 0.29 11.55
C PHE A 77 -5.11 1.58 11.29
N SER A 78 -4.51 1.69 10.10
CA SER A 78 -3.78 2.90 9.70
C SER A 78 -4.72 3.90 9.02
N HIS A 79 -5.32 3.51 7.90
CA HIS A 79 -6.17 4.39 7.10
C HIS A 79 -7.15 3.62 6.20
N ILE A 80 -8.19 4.32 5.76
CA ILE A 80 -9.13 3.78 4.76
C ILE A 80 -8.45 3.78 3.39
N VAL A 81 -8.49 2.63 2.72
CA VAL A 81 -7.97 2.46 1.37
C VAL A 81 -9.07 2.58 0.32
N SER A 82 -8.68 3.13 -0.84
CA SER A 82 -9.51 3.20 -2.03
C SER A 82 -9.70 1.80 -2.65
N TRP A 83 -10.94 1.35 -2.81
CA TRP A 83 -11.23 0.04 -3.40
C TRP A 83 -12.36 0.08 -4.44
N LYS A 84 -12.44 -0.98 -5.26
CA LYS A 84 -13.56 -1.27 -6.18
C LYS A 84 -14.00 -2.72 -5.98
N LYS A 85 -15.32 -2.98 -5.93
CA LYS A 85 -15.85 -4.35 -5.90
C LYS A 85 -16.10 -4.80 -7.33
N ARG A 86 -15.63 -6.00 -7.69
CA ARG A 86 -15.97 -6.59 -9.00
C ARG A 86 -17.42 -7.05 -8.98
N ILE A 87 -18.20 -6.59 -9.96
CA ILE A 87 -19.63 -6.93 -10.06
C ILE A 87 -19.81 -8.42 -10.44
N SER A 88 -18.94 -8.94 -11.30
CA SER A 88 -19.04 -10.30 -11.85
C SER A 88 -18.48 -11.41 -10.96
N LEU A 89 -17.70 -11.08 -9.93
CA LEU A 89 -17.07 -12.05 -9.04
C LEU A 89 -17.43 -11.75 -7.58
N ARG A 90 -18.21 -12.65 -6.97
CA ARG A 90 -18.62 -12.52 -5.57
C ARG A 90 -17.38 -12.42 -4.69
N ASN A 91 -17.39 -11.47 -3.75
CA ASN A 91 -16.35 -11.28 -2.73
C ASN A 91 -14.94 -10.96 -3.26
N MET A 92 -14.83 -10.47 -4.50
CA MET A 92 -13.57 -9.96 -5.05
C MET A 92 -13.52 -8.43 -4.98
N TYR A 93 -12.42 -7.91 -4.46
CA TYR A 93 -12.12 -6.49 -4.30
C TYR A 93 -10.83 -6.17 -5.04
N GLU A 94 -10.74 -4.95 -5.56
CA GLU A 94 -9.58 -4.42 -6.25
C GLU A 94 -9.09 -3.19 -5.52
N VAL A 95 -7.81 -3.19 -5.16
CA VAL A 95 -7.11 -2.05 -4.57
C VAL A 95 -6.01 -1.65 -5.55
N TYR A 96 -6.14 -0.46 -6.11
CA TYR A 96 -5.16 0.10 -7.04
C TYR A 96 -4.88 1.56 -6.64
N PRO A 97 -3.64 2.03 -6.83
CA PRO A 97 -3.29 3.44 -6.62
C PRO A 97 -4.18 4.37 -7.46
N ARG A 98 -4.55 5.51 -6.86
CA ARG A 98 -5.31 6.57 -7.53
C ARG A 98 -4.51 7.83 -7.68
N LYS A 99 -4.82 8.61 -8.72
CA LYS A 99 -4.17 9.90 -8.97
C LYS A 99 -4.22 10.79 -7.72
N GLY A 100 -3.08 11.39 -7.38
CA GLY A 100 -2.89 12.27 -6.23
C GLY A 100 -2.60 11.57 -4.91
N GLU A 101 -2.71 10.24 -4.83
CA GLU A 101 -2.25 9.50 -3.66
C GLU A 101 -0.72 9.48 -3.60
N THR A 102 -0.16 9.30 -2.41
CA THR A 102 1.27 9.01 -2.23
C THR A 102 1.45 7.57 -1.77
N TRP A 103 2.50 6.92 -2.28
CA TRP A 103 2.76 5.51 -2.09
C TRP A 103 4.25 5.26 -1.88
N ALA A 104 4.57 4.26 -1.07
CA ALA A 104 5.89 3.67 -1.02
C ALA A 104 5.97 2.54 -2.06
N VAL A 105 7.00 2.57 -2.88
CA VAL A 105 7.33 1.51 -3.84
C VAL A 105 8.67 0.88 -3.46
N PHE A 106 8.79 -0.43 -3.61
CA PHE A 106 10.04 -1.12 -3.35
C PHE A 106 11.14 -0.62 -4.30
N LYS A 107 12.29 -0.27 -3.71
CA LYS A 107 13.51 0.08 -4.44
C LYS A 107 14.20 -1.19 -4.90
N ASN A 108 14.79 -1.16 -6.10
CA ASN A 108 15.45 -2.33 -6.72
C ASN A 108 14.56 -3.58 -6.78
N TRP A 109 13.24 -3.37 -6.90
CA TRP A 109 12.26 -4.44 -6.96
C TRP A 109 12.47 -5.33 -8.18
N ASP A 110 12.35 -6.64 -7.97
CA ASP A 110 12.32 -7.64 -9.03
C ASP A 110 11.35 -8.76 -8.64
N ILE A 111 10.56 -9.25 -9.61
CA ILE A 111 9.62 -10.34 -9.35
C ILE A 111 10.34 -11.60 -8.85
N GLY A 112 11.60 -11.81 -9.22
CA GLY A 112 12.44 -12.91 -8.79
C GLY A 112 12.85 -12.90 -7.32
N TRP A 113 12.50 -11.88 -6.52
CA TRP A 113 12.73 -11.88 -5.06
C TRP A 113 12.17 -13.12 -4.37
N TYR A 114 11.11 -13.75 -4.92
CA TYR A 114 10.58 -15.03 -4.39
C TYR A 114 11.61 -16.16 -4.39
N ARG A 115 12.69 -16.06 -5.17
CA ARG A 115 13.75 -17.09 -5.20
C ARG A 115 14.70 -16.97 -4.01
N ASN A 116 14.77 -15.80 -3.39
CA ASN A 116 15.57 -15.55 -2.19
C ASN A 116 14.86 -14.53 -1.28
N PRO A 117 13.73 -14.88 -0.65
CA PRO A 117 12.95 -13.92 0.14
C PRO A 117 13.72 -13.34 1.33
N GLU A 118 14.69 -14.09 1.85
CA GLU A 118 15.53 -13.68 2.98
C GLU A 118 16.44 -12.49 2.67
N SER A 119 16.93 -12.37 1.42
CA SER A 119 17.82 -11.25 1.04
C SER A 119 17.11 -9.90 0.91
N HIS A 120 15.78 -9.88 1.00
CA HIS A 120 14.97 -8.68 0.78
C HIS A 120 14.18 -8.25 2.02
N LYS A 121 14.48 -8.80 3.21
CA LYS A 121 13.75 -8.49 4.46
C LYS A 121 13.91 -7.06 4.96
N ALA A 122 15.04 -6.42 4.66
CA ALA A 122 15.22 -4.98 4.88
C ALA A 122 14.71 -4.25 3.62
N TYR A 123 13.40 -4.11 3.50
CA TYR A 123 12.80 -3.43 2.37
C TYR A 123 13.23 -1.96 2.35
N GLU A 124 13.88 -1.55 1.27
CA GLU A 124 14.08 -0.14 0.95
C GLU A 124 12.94 0.36 0.07
N PHE A 125 12.53 1.60 0.31
CA PHE A 125 11.43 2.23 -0.42
C PHE A 125 11.84 3.52 -1.11
N GLU A 126 11.15 3.81 -2.19
CA GLU A 126 11.07 5.14 -2.76
C GLU A 126 9.64 5.65 -2.57
N LEU A 127 9.51 6.92 -2.18
CA LEU A 127 8.20 7.55 -2.05
C LEU A 127 7.83 8.19 -3.38
N VAL A 128 6.58 7.98 -3.79
CA VAL A 128 6.08 8.48 -5.06
C VAL A 128 4.70 9.10 -4.91
N GLU A 129 4.41 10.12 -5.72
CA GLU A 129 3.07 10.59 -6.02
C GLU A 129 2.52 9.84 -7.23
N ILE A 130 1.25 9.46 -7.18
CA ILE A 130 0.55 8.85 -8.30
C ILE A 130 0.04 9.93 -9.26
N LEU A 131 0.55 9.96 -10.49
CA LEU A 131 0.25 11.02 -11.47
C LEU A 131 -0.96 10.69 -12.35
N THR A 132 -1.27 9.41 -12.53
CA THR A 132 -2.41 8.91 -13.31
C THR A 132 -3.14 7.82 -12.55
N ASP A 133 -4.45 7.68 -12.76
CA ASP A 133 -5.16 6.50 -12.29
C ASP A 133 -4.63 5.23 -12.98
N TYR A 134 -4.77 4.09 -12.30
CA TYR A 134 -4.39 2.79 -12.84
C TYR A 134 -5.14 2.48 -14.14
N CYS A 135 -4.39 2.18 -15.19
CA CYS A 135 -4.91 1.81 -16.50
C CYS A 135 -4.45 0.40 -16.89
N CYS A 136 -5.41 -0.47 -17.24
CA CYS A 136 -5.11 -1.80 -17.75
C CYS A 136 -4.23 -1.74 -19.00
N GLY A 137 -3.20 -2.58 -19.07
CA GLY A 137 -2.26 -2.64 -20.20
C GLY A 137 -1.13 -1.61 -20.15
N VAL A 138 -1.22 -0.57 -19.31
CA VAL A 138 -0.16 0.45 -19.16
C VAL A 138 0.45 0.40 -17.77
N GLY A 139 -0.37 0.54 -16.73
CA GLY A 139 0.08 0.66 -15.34
C GLY A 139 -0.21 2.04 -14.78
N VAL A 140 0.77 2.62 -14.09
CA VAL A 140 0.62 3.88 -13.35
C VAL A 140 1.83 4.78 -13.57
N HIS A 141 1.61 6.04 -13.95
CA HIS A 141 2.68 7.05 -13.93
C HIS A 141 2.88 7.55 -12.50
N VAL A 142 4.14 7.64 -12.09
CA VAL A 142 4.54 8.01 -10.73
C VAL A 142 5.56 9.14 -10.77
N GLY A 143 5.47 10.09 -9.85
CA GLY A 143 6.45 11.15 -9.65
C GLY A 143 7.25 10.88 -8.38
N PHE A 144 8.57 10.82 -8.45
CA PHE A 144 9.40 10.52 -7.29
C PHE A 144 9.47 11.70 -6.33
N LEU A 145 9.29 11.39 -5.05
CA LEU A 145 9.35 12.35 -3.95
C LEU A 145 10.73 12.32 -3.28
N GLY A 146 11.26 13.51 -2.99
CA GLY A 146 12.48 13.74 -2.24
C GLY A 146 12.17 14.49 -0.96
N LYS A 147 12.83 14.09 0.14
CA LYS A 147 12.70 14.75 1.44
C LYS A 147 13.28 16.15 1.36
N ILE A 148 12.57 17.15 1.87
CA ILE A 148 13.08 18.51 2.00
C ILE A 148 14.02 18.56 3.22
N GLU A 149 15.19 19.15 3.04
CA GLU A 149 16.19 19.29 4.10
C GLU A 149 15.61 20.04 5.31
N GLY A 150 15.95 19.59 6.53
CA GLY A 150 15.47 20.19 7.78
C GLY A 150 14.10 19.69 8.26
N PHE A 151 13.36 18.91 7.46
CA PHE A 151 12.05 18.37 7.85
C PHE A 151 12.08 16.85 7.94
N SER A 152 11.36 16.24 8.88
CA SER A 152 11.28 14.77 8.99
C SER A 152 10.30 14.14 8.00
N SER A 153 9.20 14.83 7.70
CA SER A 153 8.02 14.31 6.99
C SER A 153 7.57 15.16 5.80
N ILE A 154 8.31 16.21 5.43
CA ILE A 154 7.97 17.06 4.28
C ILE A 154 8.77 16.64 3.05
N PHE A 155 8.07 16.38 1.96
CA PHE A 155 8.63 15.91 0.70
C PHE A 155 8.14 16.75 -0.47
N SER A 156 8.93 16.86 -1.52
CA SER A 156 8.50 17.47 -2.80
C SER A 156 8.82 16.54 -3.94
N ARG A 157 8.22 16.77 -5.11
CA ARG A 157 8.72 16.14 -6.34
C ARG A 157 10.21 16.44 -6.48
N LYS A 158 11.01 15.44 -6.85
CA LYS A 158 12.45 15.58 -7.06
C LYS A 158 12.68 16.50 -8.25
N ASN A 159 13.00 17.76 -7.99
CA ASN A 159 13.33 18.72 -9.05
C ASN A 159 14.85 18.72 -9.25
N SER A 160 15.40 17.95 -10.19
CA SER A 160 16.63 18.31 -10.93
C SER A 160 17.18 17.21 -11.85
N GLN A 161 17.54 17.61 -13.08
CA GLN A 161 18.52 17.01 -14.01
C GLN A 161 18.31 15.56 -14.51
N GLY A 162 17.13 14.97 -14.27
CA GLY A 162 16.75 13.66 -14.80
C GLY A 162 15.24 13.53 -14.94
N MET A 163 14.75 12.30 -15.15
CA MET A 163 13.32 12.02 -15.13
C MET A 163 12.82 11.96 -13.69
N ASP A 164 12.08 12.97 -13.26
CA ASP A 164 11.42 13.04 -11.94
C ASP A 164 10.17 12.14 -11.86
N TRP A 165 9.86 11.44 -12.96
CA TRP A 165 8.75 10.52 -13.07
C TRP A 165 9.16 9.18 -13.69
N GLY A 166 8.34 8.17 -13.43
CA GLY A 166 8.48 6.83 -13.99
C GLY A 166 7.12 6.21 -14.28
N VAL A 167 7.14 4.97 -14.76
CA VAL A 167 5.96 4.15 -14.93
C VAL A 167 6.16 2.86 -14.13
N VAL A 168 5.21 2.52 -13.28
CA VAL A 168 5.10 1.17 -12.71
C VAL A 168 4.14 0.41 -13.61
N LEU A 169 4.68 -0.56 -14.35
CA LEU A 169 3.89 -1.34 -15.31
C LEU A 169 2.88 -2.25 -14.58
N VAL A 170 1.84 -2.70 -15.29
CA VAL A 170 0.86 -3.65 -14.74
C VAL A 170 1.51 -4.90 -14.15
N LYS A 171 2.52 -5.45 -14.84
CA LYS A 171 3.30 -6.62 -14.40
C LYS A 171 4.18 -6.34 -13.17
N GLU A 172 4.39 -5.07 -12.85
CA GLU A 172 5.21 -4.61 -11.71
C GLU A 172 4.33 -4.16 -10.55
N ARG A 173 3.02 -4.47 -10.55
CA ARG A 173 2.10 -4.00 -9.50
C ARG A 173 2.51 -4.42 -8.09
N LEU A 174 3.21 -5.55 -7.93
CA LEU A 174 3.76 -6.01 -6.65
C LEU A 174 4.92 -5.15 -6.14
N ARG A 175 5.40 -4.19 -6.94
CA ARG A 175 6.34 -3.15 -6.53
C ARG A 175 5.70 -2.15 -5.56
N PHE A 176 4.38 -1.99 -5.56
CA PHE A 176 3.69 -1.14 -4.59
C PHE A 176 3.69 -1.81 -3.21
N SER A 177 4.37 -1.18 -2.26
CA SER A 177 4.42 -1.64 -0.88
C SER A 177 3.17 -1.17 -0.12
N HIS A 178 3.00 0.13 0.11
CA HIS A 178 1.84 0.63 0.84
C HIS A 178 1.53 2.07 0.46
N ARG A 179 0.27 2.47 0.70
CA ARG A 179 -0.12 3.87 0.62
C ARG A 179 0.42 4.61 1.84
N VAL A 180 0.96 5.78 1.60
CA VAL A 180 1.39 6.71 2.63
C VAL A 180 0.33 7.80 2.72
N PRO A 181 -0.38 7.97 3.85
CA PRO A 181 -1.29 9.10 4.00
C PRO A 181 -0.51 10.41 3.89
N SER A 182 -1.08 11.39 3.17
CA SER A 182 -0.40 12.65 2.91
C SER A 182 -1.36 13.80 2.73
N PHE A 183 -0.89 15.00 3.07
CA PHE A 183 -1.55 16.26 2.76
C PHE A 183 -0.69 17.08 1.80
N GLN A 184 -1.25 17.46 0.66
CA GLN A 184 -0.57 18.32 -0.30
C GLN A 184 -0.77 19.79 0.08
N MET A 185 0.33 20.53 0.18
CA MET A 185 0.34 21.95 0.46
C MET A 185 0.90 22.71 -0.74
N THR A 186 0.37 23.91 -0.96
CA THR A 186 0.91 24.86 -1.93
C THR A 186 1.11 26.20 -1.23
N SER A 187 2.33 26.74 -1.28
CA SER A 187 2.69 28.03 -0.69
C SER A 187 3.16 29.01 -1.76
N ASN A 188 2.67 30.25 -1.69
CA ASN A 188 3.07 31.33 -2.59
C ASN A 188 4.52 31.77 -2.33
N GLU A 189 4.92 31.82 -1.06
CA GLU A 189 6.29 32.13 -0.63
C GLU A 189 7.23 30.93 -0.85
N GLY A 190 6.67 29.71 -0.81
CA GLY A 190 7.39 28.46 -0.96
C GLY A 190 8.21 28.07 0.27
N LEU A 191 8.52 26.79 0.40
CA LEU A 191 9.43 26.26 1.42
C LEU A 191 10.78 25.97 0.75
N HIS A 192 11.84 26.68 1.12
CA HIS A 192 13.14 26.60 0.43
C HIS A 192 13.05 26.79 -1.10
N GLY A 193 12.16 27.68 -1.56
CA GLY A 193 11.90 27.91 -2.99
C GLY A 193 10.98 26.87 -3.66
N ILE A 194 10.50 25.87 -2.92
CA ILE A 194 9.56 24.85 -3.41
C ILE A 194 8.12 25.28 -3.12
N LYS A 195 7.32 25.46 -4.17
CA LYS A 195 5.93 25.94 -4.06
C LYS A 195 4.92 24.86 -3.70
N SER A 196 5.17 23.59 -4.00
CA SER A 196 4.27 22.48 -3.69
C SER A 196 5.03 21.32 -3.05
N PHE A 197 4.52 20.84 -1.93
CA PHE A 197 5.10 19.77 -1.13
C PHE A 197 4.01 18.96 -0.45
N PHE A 198 4.38 17.78 0.03
CA PHE A 198 3.55 16.82 0.72
C PHE A 198 4.06 16.67 2.15
N GLU A 199 3.17 16.85 3.12
CA GLU A 199 3.40 16.35 4.48
C GLU A 199 2.92 14.90 4.52
N LEU A 200 3.84 13.96 4.74
CA LEU A 200 3.58 12.53 4.81
C LEU A 200 3.37 12.10 6.27
N ASP A 201 2.49 11.13 6.51
CA ASP A 201 2.30 10.54 7.83
C ASP A 201 3.59 9.84 8.30
N PRO A 202 4.23 10.30 9.38
CA PRO A 202 5.47 9.71 9.89
C PRO A 202 5.36 8.24 10.30
N ALA A 203 4.16 7.76 10.66
CA ALA A 203 3.94 6.35 11.02
C ALA A 203 3.99 5.41 9.80
N SER A 204 3.99 5.98 8.59
CA SER A 204 3.99 5.29 7.31
C SER A 204 5.29 5.51 6.50
N LEU A 205 6.36 6.01 7.14
CA LEU A 205 7.68 6.26 6.51
C LEU A 205 8.70 5.16 6.81
#